data_AF-A0A645FDJ0-F1
#
_entry.id   AF-A0A645FDJ0-F1
#
_cell.length_a   1.000
_cell.length_b   1.000
_cell.length_c   1.000
_cell.angle_alpha   90.00
_cell.angle_beta   90.00
_cell.angle_gamma   90.00
#
_symmetry.space_group_name_H-M   'P 1'
#
loop_
_entity.id
_entity.type
_entity.pdbx_description
1 polymer ?
#
loop_
_entity_poly.entity_id
_entity_poly.type
_entity_poly.pdbx_seq_one_letter_code
_entity_poly.pdbx_strand_id
1 'polypeptide(L)' 'MEVNPRFPAWIYLTAAAGQNQPASLVKMAMGEKVAPFETYETGKIFIRYAWDLITDIKEFQTISGNGEL' A
#
# COMPACT_ATOMS: atom_id res chain seq x y z
N MET A 1 14.15 -17.41 9.61
CA MET A 1 13.69 -16.53 8.51
C MET A 1 12.24 -16.88 8.23
N GLU A 2 11.39 -15.88 8.01
CA GLU A 2 9.95 -16.05 7.73
C GLU A 2 9.66 -15.62 6.28
N VAL A 3 8.70 -16.27 5.62
CA VAL A 3 8.24 -15.90 4.28
C VAL A 3 6.75 -15.62 4.35
N ASN A 4 6.34 -14.41 3.97
CA ASN A 4 4.95 -13.96 3.93
C ASN A 4 4.54 -13.68 2.48
N PRO A 5 3.57 -14.41 1.89
CA PRO A 5 3.10 -14.16 0.53
C PRO A 5 2.13 -12.97 0.46
N ARG A 6 2.48 -11.86 1.11
CA ARG A 6 1.72 -10.60 1.12
C ARG A 6 2.68 -9.42 1.31
N PHE A 7 2.23 -8.23 0.95
CA PHE A 7 2.98 -7.03 1.31
C PHE A 7 3.05 -6.87 2.84
N PRO A 8 4.19 -6.44 3.37
CA PRO A 8 4.34 -6.15 4.78
C PRO A 8 3.62 -4.85 5.16
N ALA A 9 3.29 -4.68 6.44
CA ALA A 9 2.60 -3.49 6.93
C ALA A 9 3.39 -2.17 6.77
N TRP A 10 4.67 -2.25 6.43
CA TRP A 10 5.56 -1.11 6.17
C TRP A 10 5.74 -0.83 4.67
N ILE A 11 4.90 -1.37 3.78
CA ILE A 11 5.05 -1.26 2.32
C ILE A 11 5.21 0.18 1.80
N TYR A 12 4.62 1.17 2.48
CA TYR A 12 4.82 2.58 2.13
C TYR A 12 6.27 3.06 2.26
N LEU A 13 7.09 2.43 3.11
CA LEU A 13 8.52 2.71 3.18
C LEU A 13 9.24 2.33 1.88
N THR A 14 8.89 1.20 1.25
CA THR A 14 9.52 0.83 -0.03
C THR A 14 9.16 1.83 -1.10
N ALA A 15 7.89 2.26 -1.15
CA ALA A 15 7.44 3.30 -2.06
C ALA A 15 8.19 4.62 -1.83
N ALA A 16 8.36 5.04 -0.57
CA ALA A 16 9.11 6.24 -0.18
C ALA A 16 10.62 6.12 -0.46
N ALA A 17 11.15 4.90 -0.57
CA ALA A 17 12.52 4.61 -0.98
C ALA A 17 12.68 4.45 -2.51
N GLY A 18 11.65 4.76 -3.29
CA GLY A 18 11.66 4.73 -4.76
C GLY A 18 11.15 3.43 -5.39
N GLN A 19 10.70 2.46 -4.58
CA GLN A 19 10.23 1.15 -5.02
C GLN A 19 8.75 0.94 -4.68
N ASN A 20 7.86 1.53 -5.50
CA ASN A 20 6.41 1.37 -5.33
C ASN A 20 5.93 0.01 -5.88
N GLN A 21 6.20 -1.04 -5.12
CA GLN A 21 5.87 -2.42 -5.47
C GLN A 21 4.36 -2.67 -5.68
N PRO A 22 3.42 -2.08 -4.89
CA PRO A 22 1.99 -2.21 -5.17
C PRO A 22 1.59 -1.65 -6.53
N ALA A 23 2.08 -0.45 -6.89
CA ALA A 23 1.79 0.13 -8.21
C ALA A 23 2.37 -0.72 -9.35
N SER A 24 3.59 -1.23 -9.19
CA SER A 24 4.18 -2.18 -10.15
C SER A 24 3.36 -3.45 -10.30
N LEU A 25 2.82 -4.00 -9.20
CA LEU A 25 1.96 -5.17 -9.24
C LEU A 25 0.68 -4.92 -10.04
N VAL A 26 0.03 -3.76 -9.83
CA VAL A 26 -1.16 -3.38 -10.61
C VAL A 26 -0.83 -3.26 -12.10
N LYS A 27 0.27 -2.61 -12.46
CA LYS A 27 0.73 -2.52 -13.86
C LYS A 27 0.95 -3.90 -14.48
N MET A 28 1.61 -4.81 -13.76
CA MET A 28 1.80 -6.19 -14.21
C MET A 28 0.46 -6.92 -14.39
N ALA A 29 -0.49 -6.73 -13.47
CA ALA A 29 -1.84 -7.29 -13.59
C ALA A 29 -2.62 -6.75 -14.80
N MET A 30 -2.33 -5.52 -15.21
CA MET A 30 -2.86 -4.90 -16.44
C MET A 30 -2.12 -5.33 -17.72
N GLY A 31 -1.13 -6.23 -17.61
CA GLY A 31 -0.34 -6.73 -18.75
C GLY A 31 0.81 -5.80 -19.18
N GLU A 32 1.10 -4.76 -18.41
CA GLU A 32 2.23 -3.87 -18.70
C GLU A 32 3.56 -4.53 -18.32
N LYS A 33 4.61 -4.22 -19.09
CA LYS A 33 5.98 -4.60 -18.73
C LYS A 33 6.51 -3.62 -17.70
N VAL A 34 6.91 -4.12 -16.54
CA VAL A 34 7.55 -3.33 -15.48
C VAL A 34 9.02 -3.70 -15.39
N ALA A 35 9.90 -2.71 -15.50
CA ALA A 35 11.33 -2.91 -15.30
C ALA A 35 11.62 -3.23 -13.81
N PRO A 36 12.57 -4.13 -13.52
CA PRO A 36 13.01 -4.38 -12.15
C PRO A 36 13.54 -3.12 -11.47
N PHE A 37 13.32 -3.01 -10.17
CA PHE A 37 13.98 -1.99 -9.35
C PHE A 37 15.41 -2.42 -9.06
N GLU A 38 16.39 -1.63 -9.49
CA GLU A 38 17.82 -1.94 -9.26
C GLU A 38 18.42 -1.14 -8.09
N THR A 39 17.79 -0.03 -7.71
CA THR A 39 18.27 0.88 -6.68
C THR A 39 17.14 1.31 -5.75
N TYR A 40 17.51 1.86 -4.60
CA TYR A 40 16.59 2.46 -3.64
C TYR A 40 17.30 3.61 -2.91
N GLU A 41 16.51 4.54 -2.40
CA GLU A 41 17.02 5.66 -1.60
C GLU A 41 17.21 5.25 -0.13
N THR A 42 18.41 5.46 0.40
CA THR A 42 18.74 5.21 1.82
C THR A 42 18.36 6.40 2.71
N GLY A 43 18.36 6.20 4.03
CA GLY A 43 18.17 7.28 5.00
C GLY A 43 16.71 7.71 5.21
N LYS A 44 15.76 6.88 4.79
CA LYS A 44 14.32 7.09 5.02
C LYS A 44 13.92 6.62 6.42
N ILE A 45 13.03 7.36 7.08
CA ILE A 45 12.40 6.98 8.35
C ILE A 45 10.91 6.76 8.10
N PHE A 46 10.37 5.63 8.57
CA PHE A 46 8.95 5.32 8.52
C PHE A 46 8.35 5.36 9.93
N ILE A 47 7.48 6.35 10.18
CA ILE A 47 6.74 6.50 11.44
C ILE A 47 5.26 6.25 11.15
N ARG A 48 4.66 5.31 11.88
CA ARG A 48 3.21 5.10 11.88
C ARG A 48 2.60 5.81 13.07
N TYR A 49 1.51 6.52 12.83
CA TYR A 49 0.71 7.16 13.87
C TYR A 49 -0.75 6.77 13.70
N ALA A 50 -1.52 6.80 14.80
CA ALA A 50 -2.95 6.56 14.77
C ALA A 50 -3.68 7.84 14.33
N TRP A 51 -4.75 7.67 13.56
CA TRP A 51 -5.66 8.73 13.17
C TRP A 51 -7.03 8.41 13.75
N ASP A 52 -7.61 9.33 14.53
CA ASP A 52 -8.98 9.22 15.02
C ASP A 52 -9.93 9.85 13.99
N LEU A 53 -10.75 9.02 13.34
CA LEU A 53 -11.75 9.46 12.37
C LEU A 53 -13.14 9.44 13.01
N ILE A 54 -13.74 10.62 13.21
CA ILE A 54 -15.13 10.76 13.63
C ILE A 54 -16.00 10.89 12.37
N THR A 55 -16.98 10.01 12.19
CA THR A 55 -17.87 9.99 11.01
C THR A 55 -19.30 9.53 11.37
N ASP A 56 -20.24 9.67 10.43
CA ASP A 56 -21.63 9.23 10.58
C ASP A 56 -21.76 7.72 10.35
N ILE A 57 -22.68 7.06 11.08
CA ILE A 57 -22.97 5.63 10.91
C ILE A 57 -23.46 5.30 9.49
N LYS A 58 -24.07 6.25 8.79
CA LYS A 58 -24.52 6.11 7.40
C LYS A 58 -23.35 5.80 6.46
N GLU A 59 -22.19 6.43 6.66
CA GLU A 59 -20.99 6.16 5.85
C GLU A 59 -20.56 4.69 6.01
N PHE A 60 -20.60 4.17 7.24
CA PHE A 60 -20.30 2.77 7.51
C PHE A 60 -21.31 1.81 6.87
N GLN A 61 -22.60 2.18 6.88
CA GLN A 61 -23.67 1.39 6.25
C GLN A 61 -23.51 1.33 4.73
N THR A 62 -23.14 2.43 4.07
CA THR A 62 -22.88 2.46 2.62
C THR A 62 -21.77 1.48 2.25
N ILE A 63 -20.61 1.57 2.93
CA ILE A 63 -19.48 0.66 2.69
C ILE A 63 -19.87 -0.79 2.96
N SER A 64 -20.56 -1.07 4.07
CA SER A 64 -20.91 -2.44 4.46
C SER A 64 -22.00 -3.05 3.56
N GLY A 65 -22.93 -2.24 3.06
CA GLY A 65 -24.04 -2.68 2.23
C GLY A 65 -23.69 -2.80 0.76
N ASN A 66 -22.95 -1.82 0.23
CA ASN A 66 -22.64 -1.73 -1.20
C ASN A 66 -21.22 -2.24 -1.53
N GLY A 67 -20.34 -2.37 -0.54
CA GLY A 67 -18.94 -2.74 -0.74
C GLY A 67 -18.02 -1.57 -1.14
N GLU A 68 -18.56 -0.35 -1.20
CA GLU A 68 -17.89 0.86 -1.67
C GLU A 68 -18.52 2.10 -1.01
N LEU A 69 -17.84 3.25 -1.10
CA LEU A 69 -18.35 4.56 -0.71
C LEU A 69 -19.22 5.14 -1.82
#